data_AF-A0A0M1J5G6-F1
#
_entry.id   AF-A0A0M1J5G6-F1
#
_cell.length_a   1.000
_cell.length_b   1.000
_cell.length_c   1.000
_cell.angle_alpha   90.00
_cell.angle_beta   90.00
_cell.angle_gamma   90.00
#
_symmetry.space_group_name_H-M   'P 1'
#
loop_
_entity.id
_entity.type
_entity.pdbx_description
1 polymer ?
#
loop_
_entity_poly.entity_id
_entity_poly.type
_entity_poly.pdbx_seq_one_letter_code
_entity_poly.pdbx_strand_id
1 'polypeptide(L)'
;MSAHSVPWLLNLLALYPGSQYSNTETRGLDSDFAYNTYIATQLDNNLLNEILANKISLIILTGNAGDGKTAFLQYLASRLGISNHNSSRRIWEYQLPHGQHLKVNLDGSASWKHKTANQLLDEIFEPFANPVYPNNLLHIVAINSGKLLEWISTQPTTNYLAQQLRNILLGTSIH
;
A
#
# COMPACT_ATOMS: atom_id res chain seq x y z
N MET A 1 39.07 25.77 -7.59
CA MET A 1 38.86 24.32 -7.42
C MET A 1 37.36 24.09 -7.37
N SER A 2 36.74 23.64 -8.46
CA SER A 2 35.30 23.38 -8.49
C SER A 2 35.02 22.07 -7.75
N ALA A 3 34.20 22.13 -6.70
CA ALA A 3 33.68 20.94 -6.06
C ALA A 3 32.81 20.20 -7.09
N HIS A 4 33.32 19.08 -7.62
CA HIS A 4 32.53 18.15 -8.40
C HIS A 4 31.51 17.50 -7.45
N SER A 5 30.32 18.08 -7.33
CA SER A 5 29.19 17.39 -6.72
C SER A 5 28.77 16.28 -7.67
N VAL A 6 29.03 15.03 -7.28
CA VAL A 6 28.56 13.85 -8.03
C VAL A 6 27.06 13.70 -7.70
N PRO A 7 26.12 13.90 -8.65
CA PRO A 7 24.69 13.84 -8.34
C PRO A 7 24.25 12.48 -7.77
N TRP A 8 24.94 11.41 -8.16
CA TRP A 8 24.75 10.06 -7.62
C TRP A 8 25.05 9.96 -6.12
N LEU A 9 26.04 10.70 -5.62
CA LEU A 9 26.40 10.70 -4.21
C LEU A 9 25.30 11.34 -3.35
N LEU A 10 24.59 12.34 -3.88
CA LEU A 10 23.47 12.98 -3.19
C LEU A 10 22.25 12.04 -3.10
N ASN A 11 21.98 11.25 -4.14
CA ASN A 11 20.91 10.24 -4.13
C ASN A 11 21.19 9.13 -3.12
N LEU A 12 22.46 8.70 -3.01
CA LEU A 12 22.88 7.69 -2.03
C LEU A 12 22.76 8.21 -0.59
N LEU A 13 23.15 9.46 -0.34
CA LEU A 13 23.06 10.07 1.00
C LEU A 13 21.61 10.28 1.46
N ALA A 14 20.66 10.45 0.53
CA ALA A 14 19.23 10.54 0.82
C ALA A 14 18.59 9.21 1.28
N LEU A 15 19.31 8.09 1.17
CA LEU A 15 18.88 6.77 1.65
C LEU A 15 19.20 6.52 3.14
N TYR A 16 19.93 7.42 3.79
CA TYR A 16 20.28 7.27 5.21
C TYR A 16 19.21 7.92 6.11
N PRO A 17 18.68 7.17 7.10
CA PRO A 17 17.79 7.73 8.12
C PRO A 17 18.51 8.86 8.87
N GLY A 18 18.02 10.10 8.74
CA GLY A 18 18.55 11.30 9.43
C GLY A 18 19.47 12.22 8.61
N SER A 19 19.58 12.06 7.29
CA SER A 19 20.31 13.02 6.44
C SER A 19 19.57 14.37 6.31
N GLN A 20 20.32 15.48 6.26
CA GLN A 20 19.76 16.85 6.09
C GLN A 20 19.05 17.05 4.74
N TYR A 21 19.23 16.10 3.80
CA TYR A 21 18.61 16.10 2.48
C TYR A 21 17.36 15.21 2.49
N SER A 22 16.32 15.70 3.19
CA SER A 22 14.91 15.32 3.08
C SER A 22 14.51 13.91 3.54
N ASN A 23 13.30 13.82 4.11
CA ASN A 23 12.56 12.59 4.46
C ASN A 23 12.14 11.81 3.20
N THR A 24 13.11 11.49 2.35
CA THR A 24 12.99 10.85 1.03
C THR A 24 12.57 9.38 1.15
N GLU A 25 12.58 8.82 2.36
CA GLU A 25 12.21 7.44 2.71
C GLU A 25 10.73 7.06 2.42
N THR A 26 9.91 8.02 1.97
CA THR A 26 8.48 7.83 1.66
C THR A 26 8.14 7.97 0.18
N ARG A 27 9.12 8.27 -0.70
CA ARG A 27 8.90 8.58 -2.12
C ARG A 27 8.96 7.39 -3.07
N GLY A 28 8.97 6.15 -2.55
CA GLY A 28 8.92 4.94 -3.35
C GLY A 28 9.89 4.94 -4.55
N LEU A 29 9.38 4.66 -5.74
CA LEU A 29 10.09 4.60 -7.03
C LEU A 29 10.00 5.92 -7.84
N ASP A 30 9.81 7.07 -7.19
CA ASP A 30 9.64 8.38 -7.86
C ASP A 30 10.92 8.92 -8.57
N SER A 31 12.03 8.17 -8.59
CA SER A 31 13.26 8.53 -9.30
C SER A 31 13.82 7.36 -10.12
N ASP A 32 14.48 7.66 -11.24
CA ASP A 32 15.13 6.65 -12.09
C ASP A 32 16.11 5.79 -11.30
N PHE A 33 16.83 6.39 -10.35
CA PHE A 33 17.74 5.67 -9.47
C PHE A 33 16.98 4.63 -8.63
N ALA A 34 15.94 5.06 -7.90
CA ALA A 34 15.14 4.17 -7.06
C ALA A 34 14.48 3.04 -7.86
N TYR A 35 13.94 3.37 -9.04
CA TYR A 35 13.36 2.39 -9.97
C TYR A 35 14.39 1.34 -10.40
N ASN A 36 15.58 1.78 -10.84
CA ASN A 36 16.62 0.89 -11.34
C ASN A 36 17.28 0.04 -10.24
N THR A 37 17.20 0.45 -8.98
CA THR A 37 17.72 -0.31 -7.83
C THR A 37 16.68 -1.17 -7.13
N TYR A 38 15.41 -1.16 -7.56
CA TYR A 38 14.37 -2.00 -6.98
C TYR A 38 14.58 -3.47 -7.35
N ILE A 39 14.83 -4.31 -6.35
CA ILE A 39 14.94 -5.76 -6.52
C ILE A 39 13.62 -6.41 -6.13
N ALA A 40 12.85 -6.84 -7.13
CA ALA A 40 11.58 -7.53 -6.91
C ALA A 40 11.81 -8.84 -6.15
N THR A 41 11.05 -9.04 -5.09
CA THR A 41 11.13 -10.25 -4.27
C THR A 41 10.28 -11.39 -4.85
N GLN A 42 10.45 -12.61 -4.34
CA GLN A 42 9.55 -13.72 -4.68
C GLN A 42 8.10 -13.43 -4.25
N LEU A 43 7.92 -12.75 -3.10
CA LEU A 43 6.60 -12.34 -2.64
C LEU A 43 5.94 -11.39 -3.65
N ASP A 44 6.69 -10.42 -4.17
CA ASP A 44 6.17 -9.44 -5.13
C ASP A 44 5.65 -10.13 -6.40
N ASN A 45 6.43 -11.08 -6.93
CA ASN A 45 6.10 -11.80 -8.15
C ASN A 45 4.91 -12.75 -7.94
N ASN A 46 4.85 -13.45 -6.81
CA ASN A 46 3.74 -14.33 -6.49
C ASN A 46 2.44 -13.53 -6.33
N LEU A 47 2.49 -12.41 -5.60
CA LEU A 47 1.35 -11.54 -5.38
C LEU A 47 0.83 -10.95 -6.69
N LEU A 48 1.73 -10.50 -7.58
CA LEU A 48 1.36 -10.04 -8.92
C LEU A 48 0.65 -11.14 -9.72
N ASN A 49 1.17 -12.37 -9.70
CA ASN A 49 0.57 -13.49 -10.42
C ASN A 49 -0.83 -13.84 -9.89
N GLU A 50 -1.04 -13.80 -8.58
CA GLU A 50 -2.34 -14.06 -7.96
C GLU A 50 -3.36 -12.96 -8.26
N ILE A 51 -2.92 -11.70 -8.31
CA ILE A 51 -3.73 -10.56 -8.76
C ILE A 51 -4.17 -10.77 -10.23
N LEU A 52 -3.22 -11.08 -11.13
CA LEU A 52 -3.51 -11.29 -12.55
C LEU A 52 -4.41 -12.51 -12.78
N ALA A 53 -4.36 -13.52 -11.91
CA ALA A 53 -5.24 -14.68 -11.93
C ALA A 53 -6.63 -14.43 -11.30
N ASN A 54 -6.93 -13.19 -10.88
CA ASN A 54 -8.19 -12.80 -10.21
C ASN A 54 -8.50 -13.65 -8.97
N LYS A 55 -7.46 -14.05 -8.21
CA LYS A 55 -7.59 -14.89 -7.00
C LYS A 55 -7.70 -14.09 -5.71
N ILE A 56 -7.38 -12.81 -5.76
CA ILE A 56 -7.33 -11.92 -4.60
C ILE A 56 -8.28 -10.75 -4.82
N SER A 57 -9.07 -10.45 -3.79
CA SER A 57 -9.95 -9.27 -3.78
C SER A 57 -9.52 -8.19 -2.79
N LEU A 58 -8.69 -8.54 -1.80
CA LEU A 58 -8.21 -7.60 -0.79
C LEU A 58 -6.75 -7.89 -0.40
N ILE A 59 -5.92 -6.84 -0.43
CA ILE A 59 -4.54 -6.86 0.06
C ILE A 59 -4.39 -5.76 1.10
N ILE A 60 -3.95 -6.12 2.31
CA ILE A 60 -3.60 -5.16 3.36
C ILE A 60 -2.11 -5.27 3.62
N LEU A 61 -1.36 -4.24 3.25
CA LEU A 61 0.08 -4.15 3.47
C LEU A 61 0.35 -3.42 4.78
N THR A 62 0.83 -4.16 5.77
CA THR A 62 1.29 -3.60 7.04
C THR A 62 2.81 -3.54 7.09
N GLY A 63 3.35 -2.66 7.92
CA GLY A 63 4.78 -2.49 8.14
C GLY A 63 5.11 -1.09 8.66
N ASN A 64 6.32 -0.89 9.14
CA ASN A 64 6.84 0.39 9.60
C ASN A 64 7.08 1.37 8.45
N ALA A 65 7.28 2.65 8.78
CA ALA A 65 7.77 3.62 7.80
C ALA A 65 9.15 3.16 7.29
N GLY A 66 9.40 3.27 5.98
CA GLY A 66 10.66 2.81 5.37
C GLY A 66 10.66 1.37 4.86
N ASP A 67 9.67 0.52 5.22
CA ASP A 67 9.61 -0.90 4.80
C ASP A 67 9.32 -1.10 3.28
N GLY A 68 9.34 -0.05 2.46
CA GLY A 68 9.20 -0.18 1.01
C GLY A 68 7.76 -0.41 0.50
N LYS A 69 6.71 -0.31 1.34
CA LYS A 69 5.30 -0.45 0.91
C LYS A 69 4.94 0.43 -0.29
N THR A 70 5.34 1.70 -0.26
CA THR A 70 5.09 2.64 -1.36
C THR A 70 5.81 2.20 -2.63
N ALA A 71 7.07 1.73 -2.52
CA ALA A 71 7.83 1.24 -3.67
C ALA A 71 7.19 -0.01 -4.28
N PHE A 72 6.76 -0.97 -3.44
CA PHE A 72 6.04 -2.15 -3.88
C PHE A 72 4.74 -1.79 -4.60
N LEU A 73 3.94 -0.84 -4.08
CA LEU A 73 2.68 -0.44 -4.71
C LEU A 73 2.90 0.27 -6.04
N GLN A 74 3.96 1.06 -6.19
CA GLN A 74 4.32 1.68 -7.46
C GLN A 74 4.87 0.65 -8.46
N TYR A 75 5.69 -0.30 -7.99
CA TYR A 75 6.10 -1.46 -8.78
C TYR A 75 4.88 -2.22 -9.31
N LEU A 76 3.95 -2.58 -8.43
CA LEU A 76 2.71 -3.27 -8.78
C LEU A 76 1.87 -2.46 -9.79
N ALA A 77 1.68 -1.17 -9.54
CA ALA A 77 0.94 -0.29 -10.45
C ALA A 77 1.57 -0.25 -11.85
N SER A 78 2.91 -0.20 -11.93
CA SER A 78 3.62 -0.25 -13.21
C SER A 78 3.41 -1.58 -13.95
N ARG A 79 3.40 -2.71 -13.22
CA ARG A 79 3.18 -4.05 -13.79
C ARG A 79 1.73 -4.27 -14.24
N LEU A 80 0.78 -3.60 -13.60
CA LEU A 80 -0.64 -3.60 -13.98
C LEU A 80 -0.96 -2.60 -15.11
N GLY A 81 0.04 -1.91 -15.66
CA GLY A 81 -0.14 -0.93 -16.74
C GLY A 81 -0.78 0.38 -16.31
N ILE A 82 -0.78 0.69 -15.01
CA ILE A 82 -1.41 1.89 -14.46
C ILE A 82 -0.45 3.06 -14.64
N SER A 83 -0.76 3.93 -15.60
CA SER A 83 -0.06 5.20 -15.78
C SER A 83 -0.41 6.19 -14.66
N ASN A 84 0.56 7.03 -14.27
CA ASN A 84 0.36 8.19 -13.38
C ASN A 84 0.09 7.85 -11.89
N HIS A 85 0.77 6.81 -11.37
CA HIS A 85 0.75 6.37 -9.96
C HIS A 85 1.70 7.20 -9.04
N ASN A 86 1.79 8.50 -9.29
CA ASN A 86 2.62 9.40 -8.49
C ASN A 86 2.21 9.32 -7.00
N SER A 87 3.19 9.18 -6.12
CA SER A 87 3.01 9.05 -4.65
C SER A 87 2.16 10.18 -4.03
N SER A 88 2.07 11.34 -4.68
CA SER A 88 1.23 12.48 -4.26
C SER A 88 -0.28 12.19 -4.29
N ARG A 89 -0.73 11.24 -5.12
CA ARG A 89 -2.12 10.78 -5.12
C ARG A 89 -2.23 9.63 -4.12
N ARG A 90 -2.91 9.83 -3.00
CA ARG A 90 -3.04 8.79 -1.96
C ARG A 90 -4.01 7.67 -2.31
N ILE A 91 -5.03 7.98 -3.11
CA ILE A 91 -6.07 7.03 -3.51
C ILE A 91 -6.16 6.99 -5.03
N TRP A 92 -6.13 5.79 -5.59
CA TRP A 92 -6.28 5.53 -7.03
C TRP A 92 -7.40 4.54 -7.27
N GLU A 93 -8.17 4.78 -8.33
CA GLU A 93 -9.17 3.86 -8.84
C GLU A 93 -8.90 3.62 -10.32
N TYR A 94 -8.93 2.35 -10.73
CA TYR A 94 -8.64 1.94 -12.10
C TYR A 94 -9.44 0.70 -12.47
N GLN A 95 -9.83 0.57 -13.73
CA GLN A 95 -10.40 -0.67 -14.23
C GLN A 95 -9.31 -1.44 -14.98
N LEU A 96 -8.92 -2.60 -14.45
CA LEU A 96 -7.90 -3.43 -15.07
C LEU A 96 -8.41 -4.01 -16.40
N PRO A 97 -7.53 -4.37 -17.36
CA PRO A 97 -7.95 -4.85 -18.68
C PRO A 97 -8.88 -6.06 -18.66
N HIS A 98 -8.79 -6.91 -17.63
CA HIS A 98 -9.67 -8.07 -17.40
C HIS A 98 -10.99 -7.74 -16.70
N GLY A 99 -11.31 -6.46 -16.52
CA GLY A 99 -12.59 -5.97 -15.98
C GLY A 99 -12.66 -5.84 -14.46
N GLN A 100 -11.60 -6.20 -13.73
CA GLN A 100 -11.53 -6.04 -12.27
C GLN A 100 -11.38 -4.56 -11.88
N HIS A 101 -12.18 -4.11 -10.92
CA HIS A 101 -12.09 -2.75 -10.37
C HIS A 101 -11.03 -2.71 -9.26
N LEU A 102 -9.96 -1.98 -9.52
CA LEU A 102 -8.87 -1.75 -8.59
C LEU A 102 -9.12 -0.46 -7.81
N LYS A 103 -9.00 -0.53 -6.48
CA LYS A 103 -8.95 0.63 -5.59
C LYS A 103 -7.73 0.52 -4.68
N VAL A 104 -6.86 1.52 -4.70
CA VAL A 104 -5.62 1.55 -3.90
C VAL A 104 -5.67 2.71 -2.93
N ASN A 105 -5.30 2.48 -1.67
CA ASN A 105 -4.98 3.50 -0.68
C ASN A 105 -3.51 3.31 -0.23
N LEU A 106 -2.65 4.26 -0.60
CA LEU A 106 -1.22 4.24 -0.28
C LEU A 106 -0.91 4.56 1.18
N ASP A 107 -1.86 5.18 1.90
CA ASP A 107 -1.68 5.56 3.30
C ASP A 107 -3.04 5.58 4.02
N GLY A 108 -3.43 4.41 4.52
CA GLY A 108 -4.63 4.20 5.33
C GLY A 108 -4.61 4.92 6.68
N SER A 109 -3.50 5.56 7.05
CA SER A 109 -3.41 6.34 8.30
C SER A 109 -3.70 7.82 8.09
N ALA A 110 -3.64 8.32 6.86
CA ALA A 110 -3.81 9.72 6.55
C ALA A 110 -5.26 10.11 6.21
N SER A 111 -5.63 11.34 6.53
CA SER A 111 -6.82 11.98 5.99
C SER A 111 -6.60 12.43 4.55
N TRP A 112 -7.69 12.53 3.78
CA TRP A 112 -7.64 12.94 2.37
C TRP A 112 -8.96 13.58 1.94
N LYS A 113 -8.89 14.68 1.19
CA LYS A 113 -10.07 15.39 0.62
C LYS A 113 -11.24 15.52 1.63
N HIS A 114 -10.95 16.08 2.80
CA HIS A 114 -11.91 16.30 3.90
C HIS A 114 -12.46 15.04 4.60
N LYS A 115 -12.00 13.84 4.23
CA LYS A 115 -12.33 12.60 4.92
C LYS A 115 -11.26 12.24 5.92
N THR A 116 -11.68 11.77 7.09
CA THR A 116 -10.77 11.18 8.09
C THR A 116 -10.22 9.85 7.57
N ALA A 117 -9.11 9.40 8.15
CA ALA A 117 -8.55 8.08 7.82
C ALA A 117 -9.60 6.96 8.00
N ASN A 118 -10.38 6.98 9.10
CA ASN A 118 -11.40 5.95 9.35
C ASN A 118 -12.51 5.97 8.30
N GLN A 119 -12.98 7.15 7.86
CA GLN A 119 -13.97 7.25 6.78
C GLN A 119 -13.44 6.66 5.46
N LEU A 120 -12.16 6.88 5.15
CA LEU A 120 -11.53 6.30 3.97
C LEU A 120 -11.37 4.78 4.09
N LEU A 121 -11.10 4.29 5.30
CA LEU A 121 -11.03 2.85 5.59
C LEU A 121 -12.41 2.19 5.51
N ASP A 122 -13.45 2.85 6.02
CA ASP A 122 -14.82 2.36 5.89
C ASP A 122 -15.20 2.23 4.41
N GLU A 123 -14.90 3.24 3.58
CA GLU A 123 -15.20 3.23 2.14
C GLU A 123 -14.40 2.21 1.33
N ILE A 124 -13.16 1.90 1.72
CA ILE A 124 -12.34 0.91 1.01
C ILE A 124 -12.61 -0.50 1.52
N PHE A 125 -13.09 -0.67 2.74
CA PHE A 125 -13.37 -2.00 3.29
C PHE A 125 -14.85 -2.39 3.21
N GLU A 126 -15.74 -1.47 2.85
CA GLU A 126 -17.19 -1.69 2.77
C GLU A 126 -17.57 -2.99 2.05
N PRO A 127 -17.03 -3.34 0.86
CA PRO A 127 -17.43 -4.56 0.17
C PRO A 127 -17.16 -5.83 0.99
N PHE A 128 -16.12 -5.81 1.82
CA PHE A 128 -15.67 -6.95 2.63
C PHE A 128 -16.31 -7.00 4.03
N ALA A 129 -17.21 -6.06 4.35
CA ALA A 129 -17.99 -6.11 5.58
C ALA A 129 -18.91 -7.34 5.65
N ASN A 130 -19.16 -7.99 4.52
CA ASN A 130 -19.90 -9.24 4.37
C ASN A 130 -19.01 -10.35 3.78
N PRO A 131 -19.29 -11.64 4.05
CA PRO A 131 -18.53 -12.75 3.48
C PRO A 131 -18.77 -12.96 1.98
N VAL A 132 -19.86 -12.39 1.45
CA VAL A 132 -20.19 -12.40 0.02
C VAL A 132 -19.94 -11.01 -0.52
N TYR A 133 -18.97 -10.91 -1.43
CA TYR A 133 -18.58 -9.67 -2.09
C TYR A 133 -18.36 -9.90 -3.59
N PRO A 134 -18.39 -8.85 -4.42
CA PRO A 134 -18.21 -9.01 -5.86
C PRO A 134 -16.85 -9.63 -6.23
N ASN A 135 -16.86 -10.60 -7.15
CA ASN A 135 -15.67 -11.35 -7.58
C ASN A 135 -14.76 -10.56 -8.55
N ASN A 136 -15.12 -9.31 -8.88
CA ASN A 136 -14.41 -8.43 -9.81
C ASN A 136 -13.84 -7.18 -9.11
N LEU A 137 -13.50 -7.29 -7.83
CA LEU A 137 -12.87 -6.23 -7.06
C LEU A 137 -11.43 -6.61 -6.70
N LEU A 138 -10.55 -5.61 -6.62
CA LEU A 138 -9.24 -5.67 -5.99
C LEU A 138 -9.00 -4.40 -5.19
N HIS A 139 -9.02 -4.50 -3.87
CA HIS A 139 -8.69 -3.38 -3.00
C HIS A 139 -7.31 -3.58 -2.38
N ILE A 140 -6.49 -2.54 -2.37
CA ILE A 140 -5.14 -2.59 -1.81
C ILE A 140 -4.96 -1.43 -0.83
N VAL A 141 -4.57 -1.73 0.40
CA VAL A 141 -4.42 -0.73 1.45
C VAL A 141 -3.05 -0.89 2.11
N ALA A 142 -2.20 0.14 2.01
CA ALA A 142 -1.02 0.27 2.85
C ALA A 142 -1.39 1.03 4.14
N ILE A 143 -1.13 0.42 5.29
CA ILE A 143 -1.55 0.97 6.59
C ILE A 143 -0.60 0.52 7.70
N ASN A 144 -0.39 1.36 8.72
CA ASN A 144 0.33 0.94 9.93
C ASN A 144 -0.54 0.00 10.77
N SER A 145 0.05 -1.05 11.36
CA SER A 145 -0.65 -2.02 12.21
C SER A 145 -1.47 -1.38 13.34
N GLY A 146 -0.95 -0.34 14.01
CA GLY A 146 -1.67 0.37 15.08
C GLY A 146 -2.94 1.06 14.58
N LYS A 147 -2.88 1.69 13.40
CA LYS A 147 -4.06 2.31 12.78
C LYS A 147 -5.09 1.27 12.35
N LEU A 148 -4.63 0.13 11.82
CA LEU A 148 -5.51 -0.96 11.46
C LEU A 148 -6.24 -1.52 12.69
N LEU A 149 -5.53 -1.73 13.80
CA LEU A 149 -6.12 -2.16 15.08
C LEU A 149 -7.11 -1.13 15.63
N GLU A 150 -6.80 0.16 15.52
CA GLU A 150 -7.73 1.24 15.89
C GLU A 150 -9.03 1.14 15.06
N TRP A 151 -8.94 1.05 13.73
CA TRP A 151 -10.11 0.90 12.86
C TRP A 151 -10.91 -0.36 13.21
N ILE A 152 -10.24 -1.50 13.41
CA ILE A 152 -10.88 -2.74 13.84
C ILE A 152 -11.66 -2.54 15.14
N SER A 153 -11.13 -1.78 16.10
CA SER A 153 -11.81 -1.55 17.39
C SER A 153 -13.11 -0.74 17.28
N THR A 154 -13.27 0.07 16.22
CA THR A 154 -14.49 0.87 16.00
C THR A 154 -15.57 0.13 15.21
N GLN A 155 -15.24 -1.01 14.58
CA GLN A 155 -16.20 -1.74 13.75
C GLN A 155 -17.19 -2.57 14.59
N PRO A 156 -18.46 -2.68 14.18
CA PRO A 156 -19.42 -3.53 14.87
C PRO A 156 -18.97 -4.99 14.83
N THR A 157 -19.46 -5.78 15.78
CA THR A 157 -19.16 -7.22 15.80
C THR A 157 -19.69 -7.93 14.57
N THR A 158 -20.71 -7.40 13.88
CA THR A 158 -21.26 -7.98 12.65
C THR A 158 -20.40 -7.78 11.40
N ASN A 159 -19.38 -6.91 11.44
CA ASN A 159 -18.49 -6.68 10.30
C ASN A 159 -17.56 -7.89 10.09
N TYR A 160 -17.74 -8.59 8.97
CA TYR A 160 -17.03 -9.83 8.64
C TYR A 160 -15.51 -9.62 8.56
N LEU A 161 -15.03 -8.65 7.76
CA LEU A 161 -13.60 -8.36 7.64
C LEU A 161 -12.99 -8.04 9.01
N ALA A 162 -13.65 -7.21 9.81
CA ALA A 162 -13.14 -6.84 11.13
C ALA A 162 -13.03 -8.06 12.05
N GLN A 163 -14.00 -9.00 12.02
CA GLN A 163 -13.89 -10.26 12.75
C GLN A 163 -12.69 -11.11 12.28
N GLN A 164 -12.52 -11.28 10.97
CA GLN A 164 -11.39 -12.05 10.42
C GLN A 164 -10.06 -11.46 10.85
N LEU A 165 -9.91 -10.13 10.74
CA LEU A 165 -8.69 -9.44 11.15
C LEU A 165 -8.44 -9.51 12.67
N ARG A 166 -9.48 -9.44 13.51
CA ARG A 166 -9.35 -9.67 14.96
C ARG A 166 -8.79 -11.06 15.23
N ASN A 167 -9.34 -12.09 14.58
CA ASN A 167 -8.89 -13.47 14.79
C ASN A 167 -7.44 -13.66 14.37
N ILE A 168 -7.01 -13.06 13.25
CA ILE A 168 -5.63 -13.18 12.76
C ILE A 168 -4.65 -12.39 13.61
N LEU A 169 -4.98 -11.14 13.98
CA LEU A 169 -4.05 -10.21 14.63
C LEU A 169 -4.04 -10.30 16.15
N LEU A 170 -5.15 -10.74 16.76
CA LEU A 170 -5.32 -10.82 18.21
C LEU A 170 -5.48 -12.28 18.70
N GLY A 171 -5.81 -13.21 17.80
CA GLY A 171 -6.05 -14.62 18.10
C GLY A 171 -4.82 -15.52 18.08
N THR A 172 -3.61 -15.01 17.80
CA THR A 172 -2.35 -15.79 17.88
C THR A 172 -1.74 -15.83 19.29
N SER A 173 -2.54 -15.60 20.33
CA SER A 173 -2.23 -16.07 21.68
C SER A 173 -3.18 -17.21 21.98
N ILE A 174 -2.84 -18.44 21.56
CA ILE A 174 -3.21 -19.76 22.08
C ILE A 174 -2.85 -20.78 20.99
N HIS A 175 -1.62 -21.29 21.03
CA HIS A 175 -1.27 -22.72 21.16
C HIS A 175 0.24 -22.89 21.08
#